data_AF-A0A1F0NIT6-F1
#
_entry.id   AF-A0A1F0NIT6-F1
#
_cell.length_a   1.000
_cell.length_b   1.000
_cell.length_c   1.000
_cell.angle_alpha   90.00
_cell.angle_beta   90.00
_cell.angle_gamma   90.00
#
_symmetry.space_group_name_H-M   'P 1'
#
loop_
_entity.id
_entity.type
_entity.pdbx_description
1 polymer ?
#
loop_
_entity_poly.entity_id
_entity_poly.type
_entity_poly.pdbx_seq_one_letter_code
_entity_poly.pdbx_strand_id
1 'polypeptide(L)'
;MEIKYIYNKTPLGWVWQVEINGQKLFYPCGDIKGMKKFVKSNLDLLVKKLNSTDNYGLAFLACGYNGQSQNDFINYWKNQGVSVF
;
A
#
# COMPACT_ATOMS: atom_id res chain seq x y z
N MET A 1 -0.07 11.98 -13.37
CA MET A 1 0.40 11.36 -12.12
C MET A 1 1.55 10.44 -12.46
N GLU A 2 2.68 10.64 -11.79
CA GLU A 2 3.90 9.83 -11.96
C GLU A 2 3.92 8.73 -10.89
N ILE A 3 4.17 7.49 -11.29
CA ILE A 3 4.27 6.33 -10.39
C ILE A 3 5.61 5.65 -10.62
N LYS A 4 6.42 5.54 -9.57
CA LYS A 4 7.70 4.84 -9.56
C LYS A 4 7.67 3.68 -8.59
N TYR A 5 8.34 2.59 -8.97
CA TYR A 5 8.56 1.43 -8.10
C TYR A 5 10.04 1.42 -7.72
N ILE A 6 10.32 1.44 -6.42
CA ILE A 6 11.67 1.54 -5.89
C ILE A 6 11.96 0.28 -5.11
N TYR A 7 13.06 -0.39 -5.43
CA TYR A 7 13.56 -1.52 -4.66
C TYR A 7 14.60 -1.03 -3.66
N ASN A 8 14.35 -1.23 -2.37
CA ASN A 8 15.23 -0.72 -1.32
C ASN A 8 15.23 -1.60 -0.07
N LYS A 9 16.31 -1.48 0.71
CA LYS A 9 16.41 -2.10 2.03
C LYS A 9 15.55 -1.32 3.02
N THR A 10 14.69 -2.02 3.76
CA THR A 10 13.82 -1.49 4.82
C THR A 10 14.02 -2.30 6.10
N PRO A 11 13.42 -1.91 7.25
CA PRO A 11 13.39 -2.77 8.44
C PRO A 11 12.74 -4.15 8.20
N LEU A 12 11.92 -4.30 7.15
CA LEU A 12 11.30 -5.56 6.74
C LEU A 12 12.17 -6.38 5.75
N GLY A 13 13.39 -5.92 5.45
CA GLY A 13 14.25 -6.48 4.42
C GLY A 13 14.15 -5.75 3.08
N TRP A 14 14.60 -6.41 2.01
CA TRP A 14 14.58 -5.84 0.66
C TRP A 14 13.20 -6.04 0.02
N VAL A 15 12.51 -4.93 -0.22
CA VAL A 15 11.13 -4.94 -0.74
C VAL A 15 10.96 -3.86 -1.81
N TRP A 16 9.94 -4.03 -2.66
CA TRP A 16 9.48 -2.97 -3.55
C TRP A 16 8.51 -2.05 -2.81
N GLN A 17 8.71 -0.74 -2.96
CA GLN A 17 7.83 0.31 -2.47
C GLN A 17 7.36 1.17 -3.64
N VAL A 18 6.33 1.99 -3.41
CA VAL A 18 5.80 2.92 -4.42
C VAL A 18 6.09 4.36 -4.04
N GLU A 19 6.45 5.15 -5.04
CA GLU A 19 6.48 6.60 -4.99
C GLU A 19 5.48 7.16 -6.00
N ILE A 20 4.63 8.08 -5.56
CA ILE A 20 3.60 8.71 -6.38
C ILE A 20 3.82 10.22 -6.33
N ASN A 21 4.04 10.84 -7.49
CA ASN A 21 4.36 12.27 -7.62
C ASN A 21 5.49 12.72 -6.67
N GLY A 22 6.55 11.92 -6.54
CA GLY A 22 7.70 12.22 -5.67
C GLY A 22 7.48 11.92 -4.18
N GLN A 23 6.28 11.48 -3.78
CA GLN A 23 5.99 11.11 -2.40
C GLN A 23 6.09 9.60 -2.21
N LYS A 24 7.04 9.17 -1.38
CA LYS A 24 7.28 7.77 -1.08
C LYS A 24 6.35 7.26 0.02
N LEU A 25 5.71 6.13 -0.23
CA LEU A 25 4.90 5.42 0.76
C LEU A 25 5.69 4.25 1.36
N PHE A 26 5.60 4.07 2.68
CA PHE A 26 6.20 2.89 3.32
C PHE A 26 5.37 1.63 3.03
N TYR A 27 4.05 1.74 3.19
CA TYR A 27 3.06 0.74 2.76
C TYR A 27 2.21 1.31 1.63
N PRO A 28 1.85 0.51 0.62
CA PRO A 28 2.12 -0.92 0.50
C PRO A 28 3.60 -1.21 0.17
N CYS A 29 4.08 -2.39 0.54
CA CYS A 29 5.39 -2.88 0.12
C CYS A 29 5.38 -4.40 -0.10
N GLY A 30 6.28 -4.91 -0.94
CA GLY A 30 6.40 -6.35 -1.18
C GLY A 30 6.96 -6.69 -2.55
N ASP A 31 6.41 -7.72 -3.19
CA ASP A 31 6.85 -8.20 -4.49
C ASP A 31 6.40 -7.27 -5.62
N ILE A 32 7.24 -7.07 -6.64
CA ILE A 32 6.94 -6.12 -7.74
C ILE A 32 5.64 -6.44 -8.48
N LYS A 33 5.31 -7.73 -8.66
CA LYS A 33 4.06 -8.15 -9.33
C LYS A 33 2.84 -7.79 -8.48
N GLY A 34 2.90 -8.10 -7.18
CA GLY A 34 1.86 -7.74 -6.22
C GLY A 34 1.69 -6.23 -6.13
N MET A 35 2.79 -5.48 -6.00
CA MET A 35 2.82 -4.03 -5.93
C MET A 35 2.18 -3.37 -7.16
N LYS A 36 2.52 -3.82 -8.38
CA LYS A 36 1.89 -3.31 -9.61
C LYS A 36 0.39 -3.55 -9.63
N LYS A 37 -0.06 -4.73 -9.19
CA LYS A 37 -1.49 -5.05 -9.10
C LYS A 37 -2.18 -4.22 -8.02
N PHE A 38 -1.57 -4.07 -6.85
CA PHE A 38 -2.12 -3.27 -5.75
C PHE A 38 -2.31 -1.82 -6.18
N VAL A 39 -1.26 -1.19 -6.72
CA VAL A 39 -1.31 0.22 -7.15
C VAL A 39 -2.37 0.42 -8.23
N LYS A 40 -2.47 -0.49 -9.20
CA LYS A 40 -3.53 -0.43 -10.22
C LYS A 40 -4.94 -0.55 -9.63
N SER A 41 -5.12 -1.43 -8.63
CA SER A 41 -6.45 -1.73 -8.07
C SER A 41 -6.90 -0.72 -7.01
N ASN A 42 -5.95 0.01 -6.40
CA ASN A 42 -6.21 0.89 -5.25
C ASN A 42 -5.61 2.29 -5.46
N LEU A 43 -5.52 2.77 -6.70
CA LEU A 43 -4.89 4.07 -6.99
C LEU A 43 -5.59 5.21 -6.25
N ASP A 44 -6.92 5.22 -6.24
CA ASP A 44 -7.72 6.23 -5.54
C ASP A 44 -7.50 6.20 -4.02
N LEU A 45 -7.34 5.00 -3.45
CA LEU A 45 -7.01 4.81 -2.04
C LEU A 45 -5.64 5.39 -1.69
N LEU A 46 -4.64 5.17 -2.55
CA LEU A 46 -3.28 5.70 -2.39
C LEU A 46 -3.27 7.22 -2.49
N VAL A 47 -3.98 7.79 -3.47
CA VAL A 47 -4.14 9.24 -3.61
C VAL A 47 -4.86 9.82 -2.38
N LYS A 48 -5.91 9.16 -1.89
CA LYS A 48 -6.59 9.56 -0.64
C LYS A 48 -5.63 9.55 0.54
N LYS A 49 -4.78 8.52 0.67
CA LYS A 49 -3.77 8.45 1.75
C LYS A 49 -2.74 9.58 1.67
N LEU A 50 -2.25 9.89 0.48
CA LEU A 50 -1.25 10.95 0.26
C LEU A 50 -1.82 12.35 0.54
N ASN A 51 -3.11 12.56 0.29
CA ASN A 51 -3.79 13.82 0.56
C ASN A 51 -4.37 13.92 1.99
N SER A 52 -4.23 12.88 2.79
CA SER A 52 -4.79 12.81 4.15
C SER A 52 -3.77 13.31 5.18
N THR A 53 -4.22 14.16 6.11
CA THR A 53 -3.45 14.52 7.31
C THR A 53 -3.52 13.44 8.40
N ASP A 54 -4.44 12.48 8.26
CA ASP A 54 -4.63 11.41 9.23
C ASP A 54 -3.56 10.31 9.12
N ASN A 55 -3.19 9.76 10.28
CA ASN A 55 -2.21 8.70 10.39
C ASN A 55 -2.78 7.28 10.16
N TYR A 56 -4.04 7.15 9.74
CA TYR A 56 -4.67 5.86 9.51
C TYR A 56 -3.98 5.02 8.42
N GLY A 57 -3.96 3.71 8.60
CA GLY A 57 -3.50 2.75 7.61
C GLY A 57 -4.41 2.67 6.38
N LEU A 58 -3.89 2.10 5.30
CA LEU A 58 -4.61 1.82 4.05
C LEU A 58 -5.78 0.86 4.26
N ALA A 59 -5.66 -0.12 5.16
CA ALA A 59 -6.77 -1.02 5.44
C ALA A 59 -7.95 -0.27 6.07
N PHE A 60 -7.67 0.64 7.01
CA PHE A 60 -8.68 1.53 7.59
C PHE A 60 -9.29 2.44 6.52
N LEU A 61 -8.47 3.07 5.67
CA LEU A 61 -8.98 3.96 4.63
C LEU A 61 -9.87 3.23 3.60
N ALA A 62 -9.63 1.94 3.38
CA ALA A 62 -10.43 1.08 2.50
C ALA A 62 -11.72 0.58 3.15
N CYS A 63 -11.70 0.24 4.44
CA CYS A 63 -12.78 -0.52 5.08
C CYS A 63 -13.51 0.21 6.22
N GLY A 64 -13.01 1.37 6.68
CA GLY A 64 -13.53 2.08 7.85
C GLY A 64 -13.36 1.30 9.15
N TYR A 65 -14.16 1.62 10.19
CA TYR A 65 -14.13 0.95 11.51
C TYR A 65 -14.72 -0.47 11.51
N ASN A 66 -14.33 -1.31 10.55
CA ASN A 66 -14.70 -2.72 10.48
C ASN A 66 -13.44 -3.59 10.52
N GLY A 67 -13.10 -4.11 11.71
CA GLY A 67 -11.89 -4.90 11.92
C GLY A 67 -11.84 -6.18 11.07
N GLN A 68 -12.98 -6.82 10.83
CA GLN A 68 -13.02 -8.03 9.98
C GLN A 68 -12.68 -7.68 8.54
N SER A 69 -13.32 -6.66 7.96
CA SER A 69 -13.05 -6.23 6.60
C SER A 69 -11.61 -5.71 6.43
N GLN A 70 -11.05 -5.02 7.43
CA GLN A 70 -9.64 -4.61 7.41
C GLN A 70 -8.71 -5.84 7.34
N ASN A 71 -8.95 -6.85 8.19
CA ASN A 71 -8.17 -8.09 8.19
C ASN A 71 -8.30 -8.84 6.86
N ASP A 72 -9.50 -8.92 6.29
CA ASP A 72 -9.74 -9.57 5.00
C ASP A 72 -8.98 -8.86 3.87
N PHE A 73 -8.98 -7.53 3.87
CA PHE A 73 -8.23 -6.71 2.92
C PHE A 73 -6.70 -6.94 3.04
N ILE A 74 -6.18 -6.91 4.27
CA ILE A 74 -4.76 -7.17 4.54
C ILE A 74 -4.37 -8.58 4.09
N ASN A 75 -5.17 -9.60 4.45
CA ASN A 75 -4.89 -10.99 4.10
C ASN A 75 -4.96 -11.24 2.59
N TYR A 76 -5.94 -10.64 1.90
CA TYR A 76 -6.07 -10.75 0.45
C TYR A 76 -4.81 -10.25 -0.27
N TRP A 77 -4.25 -9.12 0.16
CA TRP A 77 -3.04 -8.55 -0.43
C TRP A 77 -1.77 -9.26 0.02
N LYS A 78 -1.71 -9.72 1.27
CA LYS A 78 -0.62 -10.57 1.78
C LYS A 78 -0.46 -11.83 0.93
N ASN A 79 -1.56 -12.50 0.57
CA ASN A 79 -1.56 -13.68 -0.30
C ASN A 79 -1.09 -13.40 -1.74
N GLN A 80 -0.94 -12.13 -2.11
CA GLN A 80 -0.40 -11.68 -3.39
C GLN A 80 1.01 -11.09 -3.27
N GLY A 81 1.66 -11.28 -2.12
CA GLY A 81 3.01 -10.80 -1.85
C GLY A 81 3.07 -9.31 -1.51
N VAL A 82 1.98 -8.71 -1.02
CA VAL A 82 1.94 -7.29 -0.64
C VAL A 82 1.56 -7.15 0.84
N SER A 83 2.44 -6.53 1.60
CA SER A 83 2.16 -6.10 2.96
C SER A 83 1.44 -4.75 2.94
N VAL A 84 0.33 -4.68 3.67
CA VAL A 84 -0.52 -3.50 3.81
C VAL A 84 -0.83 -3.32 5.29
N PHE A 85 -0.88 -2.06 5.73
CA PHE A 85 -1.27 -1.64 7.07
C PHE A 85 -2.31 -0.55 6.92
#